data_AF-A0A529I957-F1
#
_entry.id   AF-A0A529I957-F1
#
_cell.length_a   1.000
_cell.length_b   1.000
_cell.length_c   1.000
_cell.angle_alpha   90.00
_cell.angle_beta   90.00
_cell.angle_gamma   90.00
#
_symmetry.space_group_name_H-M   'P 1'
#
loop_
_entity.id
_entity.type
_entity.pdbx_description
1 polymer ?
#
loop_
_entity_poly.entity_id
_entity_poly.type
_entity_poly.pdbx_seq_one_letter_code
_entity_poly.pdbx_strand_id
1 'polypeptide(L)'
;MIPWVQLDSAKTPDGEQELRLKQRGSEFSIMLGSNELMNSRLSGSEQALAKLACERIAGHKQPKILIGGLGMGFTLRAALAELGPDASITVAELVPAVVAWARGPMAGIFDGCLDDPRVTILESDVGRVIGAGMSAWDAILLDVDNGPEGIVYKDNDALY
;
A
#
# COMPACT_ATOMS: atom_id res chain seq x y z
N MET A 1 -10.71 3.26 28.93
CA MET A 1 -9.80 2.85 27.83
C MET A 1 -10.68 2.27 26.73
N ILE A 2 -10.60 2.79 25.50
CA ILE A 2 -11.39 2.23 24.39
C ILE A 2 -10.72 0.90 23.99
N PRO A 3 -11.44 -0.24 23.96
CA PRO A 3 -10.87 -1.52 23.60
C PRO A 3 -10.62 -1.60 22.08
N TRP A 4 -9.69 -2.49 21.70
CA TRP A 4 -9.57 -2.90 20.30
C TRP A 4 -10.72 -3.85 19.93
N VAL A 5 -11.33 -3.62 18.78
CA VAL A 5 -12.35 -4.48 18.18
C VAL A 5 -11.80 -5.00 16.86
N GLN A 6 -11.87 -6.31 16.63
CA GLN A 6 -11.59 -6.87 15.30
C GLN A 6 -12.81 -6.63 14.41
N LEU A 7 -12.58 -5.96 13.28
CA LEU A 7 -13.61 -5.65 12.30
C LEU A 7 -13.74 -6.76 11.26
N ASP A 8 -12.61 -7.31 10.82
CA ASP A 8 -12.56 -8.33 9.78
C ASP A 8 -11.22 -9.10 9.80
N SER A 9 -11.14 -10.17 9.02
CA SER A 9 -9.94 -10.99 8.84
C SER A 9 -9.89 -11.62 7.45
N ALA A 10 -8.69 -11.81 6.92
CA ALA A 10 -8.46 -12.44 5.64
C ALA A 10 -7.17 -13.26 5.65
N LYS A 11 -7.13 -14.33 4.86
CA LYS A 11 -5.90 -15.10 4.69
C LYS A 11 -4.96 -14.42 3.70
N THR A 12 -3.66 -14.59 3.89
CA THR A 12 -2.65 -14.33 2.86
C THR A 12 -2.86 -15.26 1.65
N PRO A 13 -2.35 -14.95 0.45
CA PRO A 13 -2.61 -15.75 -0.74
C PRO A 13 -2.08 -17.19 -0.67
N ASP A 14 -0.99 -17.43 0.07
CA ASP A 14 -0.47 -18.77 0.38
C ASP A 14 -1.37 -19.55 1.36
N GLY A 15 -2.32 -18.87 2.02
CA GLY A 15 -3.20 -19.43 3.04
C GLY A 15 -2.52 -19.77 4.36
N GLU A 16 -1.22 -19.48 4.52
CA GLU A 16 -0.43 -19.83 5.70
C GLU A 16 -0.69 -18.88 6.86
N GLN A 17 -1.08 -17.64 6.59
CA GLN A 17 -1.20 -16.59 7.59
C GLN A 17 -2.55 -15.86 7.49
N GLU A 18 -2.91 -15.17 8.57
CA GLU A 18 -4.15 -14.42 8.69
C GLU A 18 -3.87 -12.96 9.05
N LEU A 19 -4.32 -12.07 8.16
CA LEU A 19 -4.43 -10.64 8.39
C LEU A 19 -5.72 -10.33 9.13
N ARG A 20 -5.65 -9.41 10.09
CA ARG A 20 -6.81 -8.97 10.89
C ARG A 20 -6.87 -7.47 10.94
N LEU A 21 -8.00 -6.90 10.54
CA LEU A 21 -8.28 -5.48 10.70
C LEU A 21 -8.85 -5.24 12.09
N LYS A 22 -8.21 -4.35 12.85
CA LYS A 22 -8.66 -3.92 14.18
C LYS A 22 -8.90 -2.42 14.21
N GLN A 23 -9.86 -2.01 15.04
CA GLN A 23 -10.19 -0.61 15.27
C GLN A 23 -10.24 -0.29 16.77
N ARG A 24 -9.78 0.89 17.14
CA ARG A 24 -9.92 1.49 18.47
C ARG A 24 -10.24 2.97 18.35
N GLY A 25 -11.49 3.35 18.62
CA GLY A 25 -11.93 4.73 18.35
C GLY A 25 -11.80 5.03 16.86
N SER A 26 -11.00 6.03 16.48
CA SER A 26 -10.70 6.35 15.08
C SER A 26 -9.41 5.71 14.56
N GLU A 27 -8.71 4.92 15.37
CA GLU A 27 -7.45 4.29 15.00
C GLU A 27 -7.70 2.92 14.37
N PHE A 28 -6.97 2.60 13.30
CA PHE A 28 -6.99 1.30 12.64
C PHE A 28 -5.61 0.65 12.71
N SER A 29 -5.60 -0.68 12.73
CA SER A 29 -4.39 -1.50 12.74
C SER A 29 -4.62 -2.76 11.91
N ILE A 30 -3.64 -3.11 11.06
CA ILE A 30 -3.61 -4.39 10.35
C ILE A 30 -2.57 -5.26 11.04
N MET A 31 -3.02 -6.42 11.51
CA MET A 31 -2.21 -7.37 12.28
C MET A 31 -1.98 -8.63 11.46
N LEU A 32 -0.79 -9.25 11.59
CA LEU A 32 -0.47 -10.57 11.07
C LEU A 32 0.02 -11.46 12.20
N GLY A 33 -0.77 -12.48 12.55
CA GLY A 33 -0.55 -13.19 13.81
C GLY A 33 -0.52 -12.21 14.99
N SER A 34 0.47 -12.30 15.87
CA SER A 34 0.63 -11.36 16.99
C SER A 34 1.24 -10.00 16.63
N ASN A 35 1.74 -9.83 15.41
CA ASN A 35 2.53 -8.67 15.01
C ASN A 35 1.62 -7.59 14.40
N GLU A 36 1.81 -6.34 14.81
CA GLU A 36 1.20 -5.19 14.13
C GLU A 36 2.06 -4.86 12.91
N LEU A 37 1.48 -4.94 11.71
CA LEU A 37 2.19 -4.58 10.49
C LEU A 37 2.20 -3.07 10.28
N MET A 38 1.04 -2.45 10.49
CA MET A 38 0.86 -1.02 10.25
C MET A 38 -0.34 -0.50 11.05
N ASN A 39 -0.29 0.78 11.39
CA ASN A 39 -1.37 1.49 12.07
C ASN A 39 -1.62 2.85 11.43
N SER A 40 -2.80 3.41 11.68
CA SER A 40 -3.22 4.68 11.09
C SER A 40 -2.61 5.93 11.77
N ARG A 41 -1.58 5.80 12.62
CA ARG A 41 -1.00 6.93 13.38
C ARG A 41 0.36 7.38 12.85
N LEU A 42 1.17 6.46 12.33
CA LEU A 42 2.51 6.73 11.84
C LEU A 42 2.49 6.65 10.31
N SER A 43 2.93 7.74 9.65
CA SER A 43 2.94 7.86 8.19
C SER A 43 4.21 8.57 7.65
N GLY A 44 5.23 8.72 8.50
CA GLY A 44 6.38 9.59 8.21
C GLY A 44 7.32 9.00 7.16
N SER A 45 7.58 7.70 7.23
CA SER A 45 8.37 6.96 6.24
C SER A 45 7.69 6.96 4.88
N GLU A 46 6.39 6.73 4.86
CA GLU A 46 5.54 6.61 3.68
C GLU A 46 5.48 7.94 2.91
N GLN A 47 5.30 9.04 3.64
CA GLN A 47 5.35 10.39 3.07
C GLN A 47 6.74 10.73 2.52
N ALA A 48 7.81 10.39 3.25
CA ALA A 48 9.17 10.64 2.80
C ALA A 48 9.52 9.83 1.55
N LEU A 49 9.14 8.55 1.51
CA LEU A 49 9.32 7.66 0.35
C LEU A 49 8.65 8.26 -0.89
N ALA A 50 7.37 8.63 -0.78
CA ALA A 50 6.62 9.22 -1.89
C ALA A 50 7.25 10.53 -2.39
N LYS A 51 7.57 11.43 -1.47
CA LYS A 51 8.15 12.73 -1.81
C LYS A 51 9.50 12.59 -2.50
N LEU A 52 10.43 11.83 -1.92
CA LEU A 52 11.76 11.62 -2.47
C LEU A 52 11.75 10.91 -3.83
N ALA A 53 10.75 10.06 -4.09
CA ALA A 53 10.56 9.44 -5.39
C ALA A 53 10.02 10.45 -6.42
N CYS A 54 8.98 11.22 -6.07
CA CYS A 54 8.36 12.21 -6.94
C CYS A 54 9.34 13.34 -7.33
N GLU A 55 10.17 13.80 -6.40
CA GLU A 55 11.22 14.80 -6.66
C GLU A 55 12.20 14.35 -7.76
N ARG A 56 12.55 13.06 -7.81
CA ARG A 56 13.47 12.51 -8.81
C ARG A 56 12.88 12.47 -10.22
N ILE A 57 11.56 12.42 -10.35
CA ILE A 57 10.85 12.31 -11.63
C ILE A 57 10.10 13.59 -12.01
N ALA A 58 10.27 14.70 -11.28
CA ALA A 58 9.53 15.94 -11.47
C ALA A 58 9.63 16.56 -12.89
N GLY A 59 10.65 16.17 -13.68
CA GLY A 59 10.78 16.60 -15.08
C GLY A 59 9.91 15.82 -16.08
N HIS A 60 9.26 14.74 -15.68
CA HIS A 60 8.44 13.90 -16.55
C HIS A 60 7.04 14.53 -16.71
N LYS A 61 6.59 14.67 -17.97
CA LYS A 61 5.28 15.29 -18.26
C LYS A 61 4.08 14.43 -17.86
N GLN A 62 4.23 13.10 -17.93
CA GLN A 62 3.17 12.12 -17.65
C GLN A 62 3.75 10.97 -16.84
N PRO A 63 4.13 11.22 -15.57
CA PRO A 63 4.84 10.24 -14.77
C PRO A 63 3.96 9.02 -14.48
N LYS A 64 4.53 7.83 -14.67
CA LYS A 64 3.93 6.53 -14.36
C LYS A 64 4.60 5.95 -13.14
N ILE A 65 3.82 5.78 -12.08
CA ILE A 65 4.32 5.27 -10.79
C ILE A 65 3.65 3.96 -10.45
N LEU A 66 4.45 3.01 -9.98
CA LEU A 66 3.99 1.81 -9.32
C LEU A 66 4.23 1.91 -7.81
N ILE A 67 3.22 1.62 -7.01
CA ILE A 67 3.33 1.46 -5.57
C ILE A 67 3.05 -0.02 -5.25
N GLY A 68 4.00 -0.69 -4.60
CA GLY A 68 3.82 -2.03 -4.07
C GLY A 68 3.26 -1.97 -2.66
N GLY A 69 2.09 -2.57 -2.43
CA GLY A 69 1.34 -2.52 -1.18
C GLY A 69 0.40 -1.31 -1.12
N LEU A 70 -0.84 -1.53 -0.70
CA LEU A 70 -1.80 -0.45 -0.43
C LEU A 70 -1.68 0.04 1.02
N GLY A 71 -1.54 -0.90 1.95
CA GLY A 71 -1.46 -0.64 3.37
C GLY A 71 -2.55 0.29 3.90
N MET A 72 -2.15 1.37 4.57
CA MET A 72 -3.05 2.43 5.08
C MET A 72 -3.28 3.57 4.06
N GLY A 73 -2.74 3.45 2.84
CA GLY A 73 -2.89 4.46 1.78
C GLY A 73 -2.00 5.70 1.94
N PHE A 74 -1.08 5.73 2.91
CA PHE A 74 -0.24 6.89 3.17
C PHE A 74 0.71 7.22 2.02
N THR A 75 1.41 6.20 1.48
CA THR A 75 2.30 6.36 0.33
C THR A 75 1.52 6.83 -0.90
N LEU A 76 0.34 6.27 -1.16
CA LEU A 76 -0.54 6.70 -2.25
C LEU A 76 -0.99 8.16 -2.10
N ARG A 77 -1.50 8.55 -0.93
CA ARG A 77 -1.98 9.92 -0.67
C ARG A 77 -0.85 10.94 -0.79
N ALA A 78 0.34 10.61 -0.30
CA ALA A 78 1.51 11.45 -0.43
C ALA A 78 1.93 11.60 -1.90
N ALA A 79 1.95 10.50 -2.68
CA ALA A 79 2.27 10.57 -4.11
C ALA A 79 1.25 11.43 -4.88
N LEU A 80 -0.05 11.27 -4.61
CA LEU A 80 -1.11 12.07 -5.25
C LEU A 80 -0.99 13.58 -4.96
N ALA A 81 -0.45 13.96 -3.81
CA ALA A 81 -0.22 15.34 -3.41
C ALA A 81 0.99 15.98 -4.13
N GLU A 82 2.00 15.19 -4.48
CA GLU A 82 3.22 15.65 -5.16
C GLU A 82 3.07 15.65 -6.70
N LEU A 83 2.14 14.87 -7.24
CA LEU A 83 2.00 14.66 -8.68
C LEU A 83 0.91 15.54 -9.32
N GLY A 84 1.16 15.91 -10.58
CA GLY A 84 0.19 16.63 -11.39
C GLY A 84 -1.01 15.78 -11.84
N PRO A 85 -2.00 16.41 -12.52
CA PRO A 85 -3.20 15.73 -13.01
C PRO A 85 -2.94 14.68 -14.10
N ASP A 86 -1.85 14.84 -14.86
CA ASP A 86 -1.48 13.94 -15.96
C ASP A 86 -0.69 12.69 -15.52
N ALA A 87 -0.48 12.52 -14.22
CA ALA A 87 0.21 11.35 -13.67
C ALA A 87 -0.68 10.10 -13.71
N SER A 88 -0.06 8.93 -13.68
CA SER A 88 -0.74 7.65 -13.50
C SER A 88 -0.08 6.88 -12.37
N ILE A 89 -0.87 6.47 -11.38
CA ILE A 89 -0.42 5.71 -10.22
C ILE A 89 -1.11 4.37 -10.23
N THR A 90 -0.32 3.30 -10.29
CA THR A 90 -0.80 1.94 -10.10
C THR A 90 -0.41 1.48 -8.72
N VAL A 91 -1.37 0.97 -7.94
CA VAL A 91 -1.08 0.30 -6.66
C VAL A 91 -1.30 -1.18 -6.83
N ALA A 92 -0.26 -1.98 -6.62
CA ALA A 92 -0.33 -3.43 -6.60
C ALA A 92 -0.52 -3.91 -5.15
N GLU A 93 -1.71 -4.41 -4.84
CA GLU A 93 -2.03 -4.98 -3.53
C GLU A 93 -2.19 -6.48 -3.65
N LEU A 94 -1.46 -7.22 -2.83
CA LEU A 94 -1.43 -8.67 -2.89
C LEU A 94 -2.70 -9.30 -2.29
N VAL A 95 -3.30 -8.67 -1.29
CA VAL A 95 -4.45 -9.20 -0.55
C VAL A 95 -5.72 -8.40 -0.88
N PRO A 96 -6.68 -8.97 -1.63
CA PRO A 96 -7.94 -8.30 -2.01
C PRO A 96 -8.71 -7.70 -0.82
N ALA A 97 -8.65 -8.36 0.35
CA ALA A 97 -9.31 -7.87 1.54
C ALA A 97 -8.78 -6.51 2.01
N VAL A 98 -7.49 -6.22 1.82
CA VAL A 98 -6.92 -4.90 2.17
C VAL A 98 -7.55 -3.80 1.31
N VAL A 99 -7.76 -4.07 0.01
CA VAL A 99 -8.49 -3.16 -0.89
C VAL A 99 -9.94 -2.99 -0.44
N ALA A 100 -10.62 -4.07 -0.07
CA ALA A 100 -11.99 -4.02 0.42
C ALA A 100 -12.10 -3.21 1.73
N TRP A 101 -11.14 -3.37 2.64
CA TRP A 101 -11.07 -2.61 3.89
C TRP A 101 -10.83 -1.12 3.63
N ALA A 102 -9.96 -0.79 2.69
CA ALA A 102 -9.66 0.56 2.26
C ALA A 102 -10.90 1.28 1.69
N ARG A 103 -11.73 0.56 0.92
CA ARG A 103 -13.00 1.08 0.39
C ARG A 103 -14.16 1.08 1.39
N GLY A 104 -14.07 0.29 2.46
CA GLY A 104 -15.11 0.15 3.47
C GLY A 104 -14.72 0.78 4.81
N PRO A 105 -14.40 -0.03 5.84
CA PRO A 105 -14.16 0.45 7.20
C PRO A 105 -13.07 1.52 7.32
N MET A 106 -12.04 1.50 6.46
CA MET A 106 -10.94 2.48 6.47
C MET A 106 -11.17 3.67 5.52
N ALA A 107 -12.33 3.81 4.87
CA ALA A 107 -12.56 4.86 3.86
C ALA A 107 -12.21 6.28 4.36
N GLY A 108 -12.44 6.57 5.65
CA GLY A 108 -12.06 7.84 6.26
C GLY A 108 -10.55 8.11 6.34
N ILE A 109 -9.71 7.06 6.36
CA ILE A 109 -8.24 7.19 6.29
C ILE A 109 -7.82 7.47 4.85
N PHE A 110 -8.48 6.81 3.89
CA PHE A 110 -8.16 6.92 2.47
C PHE A 110 -8.66 8.24 1.86
N ASP A 111 -9.63 8.92 2.49
CA ASP A 111 -10.06 10.28 2.13
C ASP A 111 -10.35 10.44 0.62
N GLY A 112 -11.02 9.43 0.05
CA GLY A 112 -11.38 9.39 -1.37
C GLY A 112 -10.23 9.15 -2.35
N CYS A 113 -8.98 8.95 -1.91
CA CYS A 113 -7.84 8.80 -2.81
C CYS A 113 -7.92 7.59 -3.74
N LEU A 114 -8.72 6.58 -3.41
CA LEU A 114 -8.96 5.41 -4.26
C LEU A 114 -9.87 5.68 -5.45
N ASP A 115 -10.54 6.84 -5.47
CA ASP A 115 -11.45 7.28 -6.51
C ASP A 115 -10.84 8.40 -7.37
N ASP A 116 -9.60 8.81 -7.09
CA ASP A 116 -8.84 9.73 -7.93
C ASP A 116 -8.62 9.09 -9.32
N PRO A 117 -8.93 9.78 -10.42
CA PRO A 117 -8.86 9.21 -11.78
C PRO A 117 -7.44 8.81 -12.20
N ARG A 118 -6.42 9.27 -11.48
CA ARG A 118 -5.02 8.87 -11.70
C ARG A 118 -4.70 7.51 -11.13
N VAL A 119 -5.56 6.95 -10.27
CA VAL A 119 -5.29 5.75 -9.48
C VAL A 119 -5.91 4.51 -10.12
N THR A 120 -5.08 3.49 -10.31
CA THR A 120 -5.52 2.13 -10.66
C THR A 120 -5.08 1.18 -9.56
N ILE A 121 -6.02 0.41 -9.00
CA ILE A 121 -5.71 -0.66 -8.05
C ILE A 121 -5.63 -1.98 -8.82
N LEU A 122 -4.53 -2.70 -8.67
CA LEU A 122 -4.34 -4.05 -9.17
C LEU A 122 -4.21 -5.00 -7.98
N GLU A 123 -5.15 -5.95 -7.88
CA GLU A 123 -5.07 -7.05 -6.92
C GLU A 123 -4.09 -8.10 -7.46
N SER A 124 -2.79 -7.87 -7.29
CA SER A 124 -1.71 -8.69 -7.83
C SER A 124 -0.44 -8.54 -7.00
N ASP A 125 0.40 -9.57 -7.08
CA ASP A 125 1.80 -9.51 -6.66
C ASP A 125 2.56 -8.41 -7.43
N VAL A 126 3.28 -7.55 -6.71
CA VAL A 126 4.02 -6.42 -7.28
C VAL A 126 5.21 -6.88 -8.13
N GLY A 127 5.90 -7.96 -7.76
CA GLY A 127 6.99 -8.53 -8.55
C GLY A 127 6.53 -9.01 -9.91
N ARG A 128 5.32 -9.59 -9.99
CA ARG A 128 4.69 -9.92 -11.28
C ARG A 128 4.41 -8.67 -12.12
N VAL A 129 3.94 -7.58 -11.51
CA VAL A 129 3.66 -6.31 -12.20
C VAL A 129 4.95 -5.66 -12.72
N ILE A 130 6.03 -5.70 -11.94
CA ILE A 130 7.35 -5.22 -12.34
C ILE A 130 7.88 -6.05 -13.52
N GLY A 131 7.83 -7.38 -13.42
CA GLY A 131 8.34 -8.28 -14.45
C GLY A 131 7.59 -8.25 -15.78
N ALA A 132 6.31 -7.82 -15.77
CA ALA A 132 5.48 -7.75 -16.97
C ALA A 132 5.83 -6.59 -17.91
N GLY A 133 6.64 -5.61 -17.49
CA GLY A 133 6.90 -4.40 -18.29
C GLY A 133 8.31 -3.84 -18.11
N MET A 134 9.23 -4.17 -19.03
CA MET A 134 10.47 -3.41 -19.18
C MET A 134 10.14 -1.94 -19.54
N SER A 135 10.63 -0.99 -18.75
CA SER A 135 10.44 0.47 -18.93
C SER A 135 9.00 0.98 -18.82
N ALA A 136 8.13 0.30 -18.07
CA ALA A 136 6.74 0.73 -17.87
C ALA A 136 6.57 1.87 -16.84
N TRP A 137 7.56 2.06 -15.96
CA TRP A 137 7.46 2.91 -14.78
C TRP A 137 8.60 3.94 -14.73
N ASP A 138 8.28 5.18 -14.38
CA ASP A 138 9.25 6.23 -14.08
C ASP A 138 9.76 6.12 -12.63
N ALA A 139 8.93 5.61 -11.73
CA ALA A 139 9.30 5.27 -10.36
C ALA A 139 8.53 4.03 -9.85
N ILE A 140 9.19 3.24 -9.01
CA ILE A 140 8.58 2.12 -8.27
C ILE A 140 8.85 2.38 -6.78
N LEU A 141 7.79 2.47 -5.99
CA LEU A 141 7.84 2.66 -4.55
C LEU A 141 7.43 1.33 -3.90
N LEU A 142 8.40 0.66 -3.27
CA LEU A 142 8.15 -0.59 -2.57
C LEU A 142 7.98 -0.29 -1.09
N ASP A 143 6.73 -0.23 -0.67
CA ASP A 143 6.32 -0.09 0.73
C ASP A 143 5.76 -1.44 1.21
N VAL A 144 6.54 -2.49 0.92
CA VAL A 144 6.20 -3.89 1.18
C VAL A 144 6.90 -4.43 2.44
N ASP A 145 7.54 -3.55 3.21
CA ASP A 145 8.38 -3.94 4.33
C ASP A 145 7.57 -4.63 5.43
N ASN A 146 7.82 -5.93 5.59
CA ASN A 146 8.42 -6.40 6.83
C ASN A 146 9.76 -7.01 6.41
N GLY A 147 10.88 -6.52 6.96
CA GLY A 147 12.23 -6.83 6.47
C GLY A 147 12.61 -8.33 6.49
N PRO A 148 13.89 -8.68 6.22
CA PRO A 148 14.33 -10.07 5.99
C PRO A 148 14.07 -11.07 7.15
N GLU A 149 13.77 -10.59 8.36
CA GLU A 149 13.40 -11.42 9.51
C GLU A 149 11.89 -11.34 9.86
N GLY A 150 11.14 -10.43 9.24
CA GLY A 150 9.72 -10.25 9.43
C GLY A 150 8.96 -10.76 8.22
N ILE A 151 8.54 -12.03 8.25
CA ILE A 151 7.45 -12.52 7.40
C ILE A 151 7.67 -12.23 5.91
N VAL A 152 8.76 -12.77 5.38
CA VAL A 152 8.97 -12.86 3.94
C VAL A 152 7.90 -13.79 3.39
N TYR A 153 6.94 -13.25 2.63
CA TYR A 153 6.26 -14.07 1.62
C TYR A 153 7.37 -14.59 0.72
N LYS A 154 7.60 -15.90 0.67
CA LYS A 154 8.82 -16.49 0.07
C LYS A 154 9.09 -16.02 -1.37
N ASP A 155 8.05 -15.57 -2.10
CA ASP A 155 8.22 -15.05 -3.45
C ASP A 155 8.76 -13.60 -3.51
N ASN A 156 8.77 -12.85 -2.38
CA ASN A 156 9.42 -11.54 -2.28
C ASN A 156 10.96 -11.63 -2.35
N ASP A 157 11.55 -12.83 -2.26
CA ASP A 157 12.99 -13.03 -2.46
C ASP A 157 13.44 -12.55 -3.85
N ALA A 158 12.54 -12.51 -4.84
CA ALA A 158 12.87 -11.98 -6.17
C ALA A 158 12.90 -10.43 -6.23
N LEU A 159 12.44 -9.74 -5.18
CA LEU A 159 12.40 -8.28 -5.08
C LEU A 159 13.61 -7.69 -4.31
N TYR A 160 14.34 -8.52 -3.56
CA TYR A 160 15.55 -8.17 -2.82
C TYR A 160 16.81 -8.72 -3.51
#